data_AF-A0A960ZVJ1-F1
#
_entry.id   AF-A0A960ZVJ1-F1
#
_cell.length_a   1.000
_cell.length_b   1.000
_cell.length_c   1.000
_cell.angle_alpha   90.00
_cell.angle_beta   90.00
_cell.angle_gamma   90.00
#
_symmetry.space_group_name_H-M   'P 1'
#
loop_
_entity.id
_entity.type
_entity.pdbx_description
1 polymer ?
#
loop_
_entity_poly.entity_id
_entity_poly.type
_entity_poly.pdbx_seq_one_letter_code
_entity_poly.pdbx_strand_id
1 'polypeptide(L)'
;MRCTLLIPLLAAISLVHAEDKPDLPIVDLSDQKDRQTVIAAGTVETYQGHPTTTLLADGKTLLCVWCINHGGAAGPMARSEDGGVTWSRVDELMPPGFKTHQNCPSIYRMTDPAGKERIWVFSAAKDNRKGPGMPSIMSEDAGKTWKEMPPLGFPCVMTFSSMVRLKDGSYLGLYHKGPGGADKAPL
;
A
#
# COMPACT_ATOMS: atom_id res chain seq x y z
N MET A 1 38.42 48.85 56.49
CA MET A 1 38.38 48.36 55.09
C MET A 1 37.60 47.05 55.09
N ARG A 2 36.38 47.03 54.54
CA ARG A 2 35.59 45.79 54.38
C ARG A 2 35.96 45.18 53.02
N CYS A 3 36.55 43.99 53.04
CA CYS A 3 36.94 43.25 51.84
C CYS A 3 35.74 42.41 51.40
N THR A 4 35.10 42.80 50.31
CA THR A 4 33.97 42.07 49.71
C THR A 4 34.54 40.97 48.82
N LEU A 5 34.47 39.71 49.25
CA LEU A 5 34.81 38.56 48.40
C LEU A 5 33.69 38.36 47.37
N LEU A 6 33.98 38.60 46.09
CA LEU A 6 33.14 38.15 44.99
C LEU A 6 33.46 36.67 44.72
N ILE A 7 32.50 35.78 44.95
CA ILE A 7 32.57 34.38 44.52
C ILE A 7 32.06 34.33 43.08
N PRO A 8 32.87 33.95 42.08
CA PRO A 8 32.37 33.79 40.72
C PRO A 8 31.50 32.53 40.67
N LEU A 9 30.22 32.71 40.34
CA LEU A 9 29.31 31.61 40.06
C LEU A 9 29.70 31.01 38.69
N LEU A 10 30.45 29.91 38.69
CA LEU A 10 30.70 29.12 37.48
C LEU A 10 29.39 28.46 37.07
N ALA A 11 28.70 29.02 36.08
CA ALA A 11 27.56 28.35 35.45
C ALA A 11 28.11 27.17 34.63
N ALA A 12 27.92 25.95 35.14
CA ALA A 12 28.17 24.74 34.38
C ALA A 12 27.13 24.64 33.25
N ILE A 13 27.50 25.08 32.05
CA ILE A 13 26.70 24.85 30.84
C ILE A 13 26.79 23.35 30.56
N SER A 14 25.75 22.60 30.94
CA SER A 14 25.60 21.21 30.52
C SER A 14 25.25 21.23 29.03
N LEU A 15 26.24 20.98 28.18
CA LEU A 15 26.02 20.68 26.78
C LEU A 15 25.30 19.32 26.72
N VAL A 16 23.98 19.35 26.63
CA VAL A 16 23.19 18.15 26.31
C VAL A 16 23.51 17.82 24.87
N HIS A 17 24.47 16.93 24.66
CA HIS A 17 24.64 16.27 23.38
C HIS A 17 23.46 15.34 23.20
N ALA A 18 22.63 15.59 22.18
CA ALA A 18 21.73 14.57 21.68
C ALA A 18 22.59 13.35 21.31
N GLU A 19 22.37 12.23 21.96
CA GLU A 19 23.02 10.98 21.57
C GLU A 19 22.53 10.63 20.16
N ASP A 20 23.43 10.33 19.21
CA ASP A 20 23.10 9.90 17.84
C ASP A 20 22.45 8.49 17.79
N LYS A 21 21.77 8.09 18.86
CA LYS A 21 21.01 6.85 18.92
C LYS A 21 19.58 7.14 18.48
N PRO A 22 18.98 6.28 17.64
CA PRO A 22 17.60 6.46 17.23
C PRO A 22 16.69 6.51 18.46
N ASP A 23 15.90 7.58 18.56
CA ASP A 23 14.94 7.84 19.65
C ASP A 23 13.70 6.92 19.57
N LEU A 24 13.77 5.88 18.74
CA LEU A 24 12.72 4.90 18.51
C LEU A 24 13.28 3.49 18.72
N PRO A 25 12.53 2.59 19.40
CA PRO A 25 12.91 1.19 19.48
C PRO A 25 13.10 0.57 18.10
N ILE A 26 14.28 0.00 17.84
CA ILE A 26 14.53 -0.81 16.65
C ILE A 26 14.14 -2.25 16.97
N VAL A 27 13.28 -2.82 16.13
CA VAL A 27 12.89 -4.24 16.20
C VAL A 27 13.33 -4.92 14.91
N ASP A 28 14.20 -5.92 15.00
CA ASP A 28 14.58 -6.78 13.87
C ASP A 28 13.68 -8.02 13.83
N LEU A 29 13.00 -8.20 12.70
CA LEU A 29 12.07 -9.31 12.44
C LEU A 29 12.68 -10.37 11.49
N SER A 30 13.90 -10.19 11.03
CA SER A 30 14.52 -11.00 9.97
C SER A 30 14.60 -12.48 10.34
N ASP A 31 14.94 -12.78 11.59
CA ASP A 31 15.06 -14.15 12.11
C ASP A 31 13.78 -14.72 12.73
N GLN A 32 12.71 -13.93 12.85
CA GLN A 32 11.42 -14.34 13.42
C GLN A 32 10.57 -15.08 12.37
N LYS A 33 11.07 -16.22 11.90
CA LYS A 33 10.47 -17.01 10.81
C LYS A 33 9.08 -17.53 11.13
N ASP A 34 8.77 -17.71 12.42
CA ASP A 34 7.43 -18.07 12.91
C ASP A 34 6.37 -16.97 12.66
N ARG A 35 6.81 -15.73 12.41
CA ARG A 35 5.96 -14.58 12.05
C ARG A 35 5.87 -14.33 10.55
N GLN A 36 6.54 -15.14 9.74
CA GLN A 36 6.64 -14.95 8.30
C GLN A 36 5.80 -15.99 7.57
N THR A 37 4.86 -15.53 6.75
CA THR A 37 4.06 -16.40 5.87
C THR A 37 4.34 -16.06 4.42
N VAL A 38 4.74 -17.07 3.64
CA VAL A 38 4.92 -16.93 2.19
C VAL A 38 3.60 -17.23 1.50
N ILE A 39 3.00 -16.19 0.89
CA ILE A 39 1.70 -16.28 0.21
C ILE A 39 1.87 -16.71 -1.26
N ALA A 40 2.96 -16.26 -1.89
CA ALA A 40 3.33 -16.61 -3.25
C ALA A 40 4.86 -16.58 -3.37
N ALA A 41 5.47 -17.74 -3.61
CA ALA A 41 6.89 -17.81 -3.92
C ALA A 41 7.12 -17.43 -5.40
N GLY A 42 8.19 -16.68 -5.65
CA GLY A 42 8.69 -16.44 -7.00
C GLY A 42 9.47 -17.63 -7.56
N THR A 43 9.82 -17.55 -8.83
CA THR A 43 10.79 -18.44 -9.50
C THR A 43 11.89 -17.58 -10.13
N VAL A 44 12.87 -18.23 -10.78
CA VAL A 44 13.90 -17.51 -11.56
C VAL A 44 13.26 -16.66 -12.67
N GLU A 45 12.13 -17.10 -13.22
CA GLU A 45 11.40 -16.47 -14.31
C GLU A 45 10.24 -15.58 -13.83
N THR A 46 9.82 -15.73 -12.57
CA THR A 46 8.59 -15.12 -12.04
C THR A 46 8.87 -14.32 -10.78
N TYR A 47 8.75 -13.01 -10.86
CA TYR A 47 8.75 -12.12 -9.70
C TYR A 47 7.31 -11.85 -9.25
N GLN A 48 6.99 -12.06 -7.96
CA GLN A 48 5.70 -11.68 -7.36
C GLN A 48 5.80 -10.22 -6.89
N GLY A 49 5.42 -9.29 -7.77
CA GLY A 49 5.77 -7.88 -7.65
C GLY A 49 4.69 -6.99 -7.06
N HIS A 50 5.13 -6.00 -6.27
CA HIS A 50 4.32 -4.88 -5.80
C HIS A 50 3.02 -5.28 -5.06
N PRO A 51 3.14 -6.06 -3.96
CA PRO A 51 1.97 -6.41 -3.16
C PRO A 51 1.41 -5.19 -2.42
N THR A 52 0.08 -5.10 -2.36
CA THR A 52 -0.62 -4.15 -1.51
C THR A 52 -1.70 -4.88 -0.70
N THR A 53 -1.94 -4.41 0.52
CA THR A 53 -2.85 -5.07 1.47
C THR A 53 -3.89 -4.11 2.04
N THR A 54 -5.07 -4.62 2.39
CA THR A 54 -6.05 -3.87 3.19
C THR A 54 -6.67 -4.76 4.28
N LEU A 55 -6.90 -4.16 5.46
CA LEU A 55 -7.60 -4.79 6.58
C LEU A 55 -9.09 -4.47 6.51
N LEU A 56 -9.93 -5.50 6.61
CA LEU A 56 -11.38 -5.36 6.57
C LEU A 56 -11.95 -4.89 7.92
N ALA A 57 -13.23 -4.52 7.91
CA ALA A 57 -13.91 -3.95 9.06
C ALA A 57 -13.96 -4.88 10.29
N ASP A 58 -13.79 -6.19 10.10
CA ASP A 58 -13.76 -7.17 11.20
C ASP A 58 -12.45 -7.17 12.00
N GLY A 59 -11.46 -6.37 11.59
CA GLY A 59 -10.18 -6.20 12.27
C GLY A 59 -9.23 -7.38 12.18
N LYS A 60 -9.54 -8.40 11.36
CA LYS A 60 -8.70 -9.60 11.21
C LYS A 60 -8.57 -10.10 9.77
N THR A 61 -9.56 -9.84 8.93
CA THR A 61 -9.51 -10.29 7.54
C THR A 61 -8.63 -9.35 6.73
N LEU A 62 -7.64 -9.91 6.05
CA LEU A 62 -6.75 -9.19 5.14
C LEU A 62 -6.99 -9.65 3.71
N LEU A 63 -6.90 -8.71 2.78
CA LEU A 63 -6.78 -8.99 1.34
C LEU A 63 -5.44 -8.48 0.85
N CYS A 64 -4.79 -9.24 -0.02
CA CYS A 64 -3.54 -8.87 -0.67
C CYS A 64 -3.69 -9.04 -2.18
N VAL A 65 -3.32 -8.02 -2.95
CA VAL A 65 -3.24 -8.07 -4.43
C VAL A 65 -1.83 -7.71 -4.87
N TRP A 66 -1.39 -8.24 -6.01
CA TRP A 66 -0.08 -7.95 -6.56
C TRP A 66 -0.07 -8.17 -8.08
N CYS A 67 1.04 -7.82 -8.73
CA CYS A 67 1.26 -8.07 -10.15
C CYS A 67 2.36 -9.11 -10.38
N ILE A 68 2.31 -9.77 -11.53
CA ILE A 68 3.37 -10.66 -11.99
C ILE A 68 4.43 -9.82 -12.69
N ASN A 69 5.67 -9.99 -12.24
CA ASN A 69 6.86 -9.25 -12.64
C ASN A 69 6.79 -7.75 -12.29
N HIS A 70 7.90 -7.04 -12.53
CA HIS A 70 7.97 -5.61 -12.23
C HIS A 70 7.05 -4.84 -13.19
N GLY A 71 5.91 -4.40 -12.67
CA GLY A 71 4.92 -3.61 -13.40
C GLY A 71 4.17 -4.34 -14.51
N GLY A 72 4.14 -5.68 -14.45
CA GLY A 72 3.39 -6.50 -15.40
C GLY A 72 1.91 -6.62 -15.06
N ALA A 73 1.33 -7.75 -15.46
CA ALA A 73 -0.09 -8.01 -15.33
C ALA A 73 -0.52 -8.20 -13.87
N ALA A 74 -1.66 -7.64 -13.49
CA ALA A 74 -2.35 -7.98 -12.26
C ALA A 74 -3.05 -9.35 -12.40
N GLY A 75 -3.96 -9.67 -11.48
CA GLY A 75 -4.69 -10.94 -11.48
C GLY A 75 -4.65 -11.65 -10.14
N PRO A 76 -3.46 -11.82 -9.53
CA PRO A 76 -3.38 -12.52 -8.26
C PRO A 76 -4.04 -11.78 -7.09
N MET A 77 -4.74 -12.54 -6.24
CA MET A 77 -5.25 -12.08 -4.95
C MET A 77 -5.18 -13.21 -3.91
N ALA A 78 -4.89 -12.85 -2.67
CA ALA A 78 -4.97 -13.74 -1.53
C ALA A 78 -5.78 -13.12 -0.39
N ARG A 79 -6.41 -13.98 0.40
CA ARG A 79 -7.22 -13.63 1.57
C ARG A 79 -6.70 -14.36 2.80
N SER A 80 -6.62 -13.64 3.91
CA SER A 80 -6.41 -14.21 5.25
C SER A 80 -7.59 -13.82 6.13
N GLU A 81 -8.04 -14.73 7.00
CA GLU A 81 -9.14 -14.49 7.95
C GLU A 81 -8.69 -14.51 9.41
N ASP A 82 -7.37 -14.62 9.64
CA ASP A 82 -6.73 -14.82 10.93
C ASP A 82 -5.60 -13.81 11.19
N GLY A 83 -5.69 -12.60 10.60
CA GLY A 83 -4.72 -11.54 10.84
C GLY A 83 -3.41 -11.69 10.08
N GLY A 84 -3.39 -12.52 9.04
CA GLY A 84 -2.24 -12.71 8.16
C GLY A 84 -1.39 -13.94 8.47
N VAL A 85 -1.87 -14.82 9.36
CA VAL A 85 -1.15 -16.05 9.74
C VAL A 85 -1.26 -17.09 8.63
N THR A 86 -2.48 -17.37 8.15
CA THR A 86 -2.73 -18.26 7.01
C THR A 86 -3.43 -17.52 5.87
N TRP A 87 -3.16 -17.96 4.64
CA TRP A 87 -3.67 -17.32 3.43
C TRP A 87 -4.19 -18.34 2.43
N SER A 88 -5.26 -17.96 1.74
CA SER A 88 -5.82 -18.69 0.60
C SER A 88 -5.77 -17.83 -0.65
N ARG A 89 -5.38 -18.43 -1.78
CA ARG A 89 -5.52 -17.79 -3.10
C ARG A 89 -7.00 -17.73 -3.46
N VAL A 90 -7.40 -16.60 -4.02
CA VAL A 90 -8.80 -16.32 -4.43
C VAL A 90 -8.84 -15.72 -5.84
N ASP A 91 -7.87 -16.09 -6.67
CA ASP A 91 -7.70 -15.56 -8.03
C ASP A 91 -8.93 -15.84 -8.90
N GLU A 92 -9.60 -16.96 -8.65
CA GLU A 92 -10.81 -17.42 -9.32
C GLU A 92 -12.05 -16.55 -9.03
N LEU A 93 -12.03 -15.77 -7.94
CA LEU A 93 -13.10 -14.81 -7.63
C LEU A 93 -12.97 -13.50 -8.41
N MET A 94 -11.81 -13.27 -9.04
CA MET A 94 -11.54 -12.03 -9.77
C MET A 94 -12.28 -12.01 -11.10
N PRO A 95 -12.81 -10.86 -11.54
CA PRO A 95 -13.39 -10.75 -12.86
C PRO A 95 -12.30 -11.07 -13.91
N PRO A 96 -12.64 -11.70 -15.05
CA PRO A 96 -11.66 -12.09 -16.06
C PRO A 96 -10.78 -10.93 -16.55
N GLY A 97 -11.33 -9.72 -16.57
CA GLY A 97 -10.63 -8.49 -16.98
C GLY A 97 -9.49 -8.06 -16.05
N PHE A 98 -9.48 -8.47 -14.78
CA PHE A 98 -8.44 -8.05 -13.84
C PHE A 98 -7.03 -8.49 -14.27
N LYS A 99 -6.92 -9.65 -14.92
CA LYS A 99 -5.65 -10.15 -15.47
C LYS A 99 -5.11 -9.30 -16.61
N THR A 100 -5.93 -8.44 -17.22
CA THR A 100 -5.48 -7.51 -18.27
C THR A 100 -5.03 -6.18 -17.70
N HIS A 101 -5.30 -5.89 -16.43
CA HIS A 101 -4.79 -4.69 -15.77
C HIS A 101 -3.27 -4.75 -15.64
N GLN A 102 -2.61 -3.59 -15.74
CA GLN A 102 -1.16 -3.47 -15.80
C GLN A 102 -0.63 -2.54 -14.71
N ASN A 103 0.50 -2.95 -14.15
CA ASN A 103 1.32 -2.25 -13.17
C ASN A 103 0.62 -1.92 -11.85
N CYS A 104 1.02 -2.66 -10.82
CA CYS A 104 0.82 -2.38 -9.40
C CYS A 104 -0.64 -2.16 -9.00
N PRO A 105 -1.43 -3.23 -8.82
CA PRO A 105 -2.76 -3.11 -8.24
C PRO A 105 -2.65 -2.60 -6.79
N SER A 106 -3.35 -1.51 -6.47
CA SER A 106 -3.47 -0.98 -5.11
C SER A 106 -4.89 -1.14 -4.58
N ILE A 107 -5.00 -1.69 -3.37
CA ILE A 107 -6.27 -2.06 -2.74
C ILE A 107 -6.64 -1.13 -1.57
N TYR A 108 -7.91 -0.69 -1.54
CA TYR A 108 -8.44 0.22 -0.53
C TYR A 108 -9.84 -0.18 -0.07
N ARG A 109 -10.07 -0.13 1.24
CA ARG A 109 -11.40 -0.17 1.84
C ARG A 109 -11.93 1.26 1.98
N MET A 110 -13.08 1.53 1.36
CA MET A 110 -13.66 2.88 1.27
C MET A 110 -15.15 2.82 1.58
N THR A 111 -15.63 3.74 2.41
CA THR A 111 -17.06 3.95 2.71
C THR A 111 -17.61 5.12 1.92
N ASP A 112 -18.73 4.92 1.22
CA ASP A 112 -19.41 5.97 0.47
C ASP A 112 -20.24 6.93 1.37
N PRO A 113 -20.82 8.02 0.81
CA PRO A 113 -21.65 8.94 1.58
C PRO A 113 -22.92 8.33 2.17
N ALA A 114 -23.41 7.21 1.63
CA ALA A 114 -24.55 6.47 2.17
C ALA A 114 -24.15 5.47 3.27
N GLY A 115 -22.87 5.42 3.65
CA GLY A 115 -22.34 4.51 4.65
C GLY A 115 -22.04 3.10 4.12
N LYS A 116 -22.16 2.86 2.81
CA LYS A 116 -21.86 1.56 2.21
C LYS A 116 -20.36 1.39 2.02
N GLU A 117 -19.80 0.37 2.65
CA GLU A 117 -18.41 -0.04 2.45
C GLU A 117 -18.24 -0.74 1.10
N ARG A 118 -17.13 -0.41 0.43
CA ARG A 118 -16.64 -1.08 -0.77
C ARG A 118 -15.14 -1.29 -0.65
N ILE A 119 -14.66 -2.34 -1.29
CA ILE A 119 -13.24 -2.57 -1.49
C ILE A 119 -12.95 -2.29 -2.96
N TRP A 120 -11.99 -1.43 -3.22
CA TRP A 120 -11.56 -1.05 -4.55
C TRP A 120 -10.14 -1.51 -4.78
N VAL A 121 -9.89 -2.08 -5.96
CA VAL A 121 -8.54 -2.30 -6.46
C VAL A 121 -8.40 -1.46 -7.71
N PHE A 122 -7.38 -0.61 -7.76
CA PHE A 122 -7.04 0.18 -8.92
C PHE A 122 -5.72 -0.32 -9.49
N SER A 123 -5.54 -0.28 -10.80
CA SER A 123 -4.25 -0.54 -11.47
C SER A 123 -3.88 0.65 -12.35
N ALA A 124 -2.68 0.71 -12.93
CA ALA A 124 -2.30 1.90 -13.68
C ALA A 124 -2.92 1.98 -15.09
N ALA A 125 -3.02 0.86 -15.81
CA ALA A 125 -3.58 0.83 -17.17
C ALA A 125 -4.29 -0.50 -17.48
N LYS A 126 -5.15 -0.52 -18.50
CA LYS A 126 -5.84 -1.72 -18.98
C LYS A 126 -5.22 -2.25 -20.27
N ASP A 127 -5.12 -3.58 -20.38
CA ASP A 127 -4.59 -4.37 -21.49
C ASP A 127 -3.08 -4.19 -21.77
N ASN A 128 -2.60 -2.95 -21.84
CA ASN A 128 -1.17 -2.62 -21.95
C ASN A 128 -0.88 -1.27 -21.26
N ARG A 129 0.40 -0.92 -21.09
CA ARG A 129 0.84 0.31 -20.40
C ARG A 129 0.36 1.63 -21.06
N LYS A 130 -0.17 1.58 -22.29
CA LYS A 130 -0.75 2.73 -23.02
C LYS A 130 -2.28 2.65 -23.18
N GLY A 131 -2.92 1.63 -22.61
CA GLY A 131 -4.36 1.47 -22.69
C GLY A 131 -5.13 2.42 -21.75
N PRO A 132 -6.44 2.19 -21.58
CA PRO A 132 -7.27 3.00 -20.70
C PRO A 132 -6.68 3.17 -19.30
N GLY A 133 -6.57 4.43 -18.86
CA GLY A 133 -5.92 4.80 -17.60
C GLY A 133 -6.77 4.44 -16.38
N MET A 134 -6.10 3.91 -15.37
CA MET A 134 -6.66 3.59 -14.06
C MET A 134 -7.95 2.73 -14.09
N PRO A 135 -7.89 1.49 -14.64
CA PRO A 135 -8.97 0.53 -14.48
C PRO A 135 -9.13 0.11 -13.02
N SER A 136 -10.31 -0.42 -12.67
CA SER A 136 -10.57 -0.90 -11.32
C SER A 136 -11.49 -2.10 -11.27
N ILE A 137 -11.40 -2.82 -10.16
CA ILE A 137 -12.39 -3.81 -9.73
C ILE A 137 -12.90 -3.43 -8.36
N MET A 138 -14.13 -3.83 -8.04
CA MET A 138 -14.79 -3.43 -6.80
C MET A 138 -15.61 -4.57 -6.20
N SER A 139 -15.57 -4.68 -4.87
CA SER A 139 -16.41 -5.58 -4.07
C SER A 139 -17.29 -4.79 -3.10
N GLU A 140 -18.53 -5.24 -2.94
CA GLU A 140 -19.53 -4.66 -1.99
C GLU A 140 -19.84 -5.62 -0.83
N ASP A 141 -19.18 -6.77 -0.77
CA ASP A 141 -19.50 -7.89 0.13
C ASP A 141 -18.26 -8.46 0.83
N ALA A 142 -17.35 -7.56 1.23
CA ALA A 142 -16.11 -7.87 1.94
C ALA A 142 -15.16 -8.80 1.16
N GLY A 143 -15.12 -8.65 -0.17
CA GLY A 143 -14.21 -9.37 -1.06
C GLY A 143 -14.69 -10.75 -1.48
N LYS A 144 -15.96 -11.10 -1.26
CA LYS A 144 -16.53 -12.40 -1.65
C LYS A 144 -16.88 -12.44 -3.13
N THR A 145 -17.36 -11.33 -3.69
CA THR A 145 -17.60 -11.16 -5.13
C THR A 145 -17.02 -9.85 -5.62
N TRP A 146 -16.63 -9.82 -6.89
CA TRP A 146 -15.92 -8.71 -7.51
C TRP A 146 -16.53 -8.36 -8.86
N LYS A 147 -16.57 -7.06 -9.17
CA LYS A 147 -17.08 -6.51 -10.42
C LYS A 147 -15.98 -5.72 -11.10
N GLU A 148 -15.83 -5.88 -12.41
CA GLU A 148 -15.03 -4.98 -13.24
C GLU A 148 -15.72 -3.62 -13.31
N MET A 149 -14.96 -2.55 -13.14
CA MET A 149 -15.46 -1.18 -13.20
C MET A 149 -14.83 -0.42 -14.38
N PRO A 150 -15.53 0.56 -14.96
CA PRO A 150 -14.96 1.40 -16.00
C PRO A 150 -13.67 2.09 -15.54
N PRO A 151 -12.65 2.22 -16.41
CA PRO A 151 -11.45 2.99 -16.09
C PRO A 151 -11.77 4.44 -15.76
N LEU A 152 -11.05 5.02 -14.79
CA LEU A 152 -11.22 6.42 -14.40
C LEU A 152 -10.66 7.40 -15.45
N GLY A 153 -9.86 6.91 -16.40
CA GLY A 153 -9.27 7.71 -17.48
C GLY A 153 -8.04 8.51 -17.05
N PHE A 154 -7.51 8.29 -15.84
CA PHE A 154 -6.32 8.96 -15.37
C PHE A 154 -5.05 8.25 -15.88
N PRO A 155 -4.25 8.90 -16.76
CA PRO A 155 -2.96 8.35 -17.16
C PRO A 155 -2.01 8.47 -15.97
N CYS A 156 -1.42 7.33 -15.57
CA CYS A 156 -0.52 7.27 -14.43
C CYS A 156 0.58 6.24 -14.66
N VAL A 157 1.74 6.48 -14.05
CA VAL A 157 2.80 5.48 -13.97
C VAL A 157 2.37 4.44 -12.97
N MET A 158 2.15 4.87 -11.73
CA MET A 158 1.53 4.11 -10.65
C MET A 158 0.17 4.69 -10.37
N THR A 159 -0.80 3.82 -10.10
CA THR A 159 -2.13 4.20 -9.60
C THR A 159 -2.03 4.86 -8.21
N PHE A 160 -3.14 5.02 -7.51
CA PHE A 160 -3.14 5.55 -6.16
C PHE A 160 -2.08 4.83 -5.30
N SER A 161 -1.16 5.60 -4.73
CA SER A 161 -0.17 5.17 -3.74
C SER A 161 -0.62 5.54 -2.32
N SER A 162 -1.60 6.43 -2.21
CA SER A 162 -2.28 6.76 -0.96
C SER A 162 -3.73 7.16 -1.23
N MET A 163 -4.62 6.76 -0.32
CA MET A 163 -6.03 7.12 -0.30
C MET A 163 -6.39 7.54 1.12
N VAL A 164 -6.77 8.80 1.31
CA VAL A 164 -7.04 9.38 2.63
C VAL A 164 -8.46 9.90 2.69
N ARG A 165 -9.24 9.42 3.66
CA ARG A 165 -10.59 9.94 3.90
C ARG A 165 -10.52 11.34 4.53
N LEU A 166 -11.22 12.30 3.94
CA LEU A 166 -11.30 13.68 4.40
C LEU A 166 -12.43 13.87 5.41
N LYS A 167 -12.43 15.01 6.10
CA LYS A 167 -13.42 15.34 7.15
C LYS A 167 -14.86 15.39 6.64
N ASP A 168 -15.05 15.74 5.37
CA ASP A 168 -16.36 15.79 4.70
C ASP A 168 -16.83 14.41 4.19
N GLY A 169 -16.06 13.35 4.44
CA GLY A 169 -16.37 11.99 4.02
C GLY A 169 -15.88 11.62 2.61
N SER A 170 -15.36 12.59 1.83
CA SER A 170 -14.72 12.33 0.53
C SER A 170 -13.32 11.70 0.70
N TYR A 171 -12.65 11.38 -0.40
CA TYR A 171 -11.30 10.81 -0.38
C TYR A 171 -10.34 11.62 -1.24
N LEU A 172 -9.15 11.89 -0.70
CA LEU A 172 -7.99 12.34 -1.44
C LEU A 172 -7.19 11.13 -1.91
N GLY A 173 -7.10 10.95 -3.23
CA GLY A 173 -6.22 9.97 -3.85
C GLY A 173 -4.96 10.63 -4.43
N LEU A 174 -3.79 10.11 -4.07
CA LEU A 174 -2.50 10.56 -4.58
C LEU A 174 -1.91 9.50 -5.51
N TYR A 175 -1.48 9.89 -6.71
CA TYR A 175 -0.92 8.97 -7.71
C TYR A 175 0.22 9.64 -8.49
N HIS A 176 1.05 8.83 -9.15
CA HIS A 176 2.21 9.33 -9.88
C HIS A 176 1.91 9.48 -11.37
N LYS A 177 2.13 10.68 -11.90
CA LYS A 177 2.12 10.95 -13.33
C LYS A 177 3.55 11.17 -13.82
N GLY A 178 3.96 10.43 -14.83
CA GLY A 178 5.27 10.62 -15.45
C GLY A 178 5.31 11.88 -16.33
N PRO A 179 6.51 12.33 -16.74
CA PRO A 179 6.65 13.48 -17.63
C PRO A 179 5.82 13.31 -18.91
N GLY A 180 5.00 14.30 -19.24
CA GLY A 180 4.08 14.22 -20.40
C GLY A 180 2.95 13.19 -20.26
N GLY A 181 2.73 12.63 -19.06
CA GLY A 181 1.76 11.56 -18.83
C GLY A 181 2.26 10.17 -19.25
N ALA A 182 3.53 10.03 -19.61
CA ALA A 182 4.13 8.78 -20.03
C ALA A 182 5.03 8.18 -18.94
N ASP A 183 5.03 6.85 -18.88
CA ASP A 183 6.02 6.09 -18.13
C ASP A 183 7.40 6.18 -18.80
N LYS A 184 8.47 6.22 -18.00
CA LYS A 184 9.86 6.25 -18.51
C LYS A 184 10.59 5.01 -18.03
N ALA A 185 11.00 4.19 -18.98
CA ALA A 185 11.90 3.08 -18.73
C ALA A 185 13.36 3.57 -18.50
N PRO A 186 14.20 2.75 -17.84
CA PRO A 186 13.84 1.55 -17.10
C PRO A 186 13.50 1.90 -15.64
N LEU A 187 12.49 1.23 -15.09
CA LEU A 187 12.50 0.89 -13.68
C LEU A 187 13.17 -0.47 -13.54
#